data_AF-A0A0Q9TWK3-F1
#
_entry.id   AF-A0A0Q9TWK3-F1
#
_cell.length_a   1.000
_cell.length_b   1.000
_cell.length_c   1.000
_cell.angle_alpha   90.00
_cell.angle_beta   90.00
_cell.angle_gamma   90.00
#
_symmetry.space_group_name_H-M   'P 1'
#
loop_
_entity.id
_entity.type
_entity.pdbx_description
1 polymer ?
#
loop_
_entity_poly.entity_id
_entity_poly.type
_entity_poly.pdbx_seq_one_letter_code
_entity_poly.pdbx_strand_id
1 'polypeptide(L)'
;MTTTERRAPDDVLVHLRRARDHADRHYAEPLDLDALAAEARLSKYHFLRLFRTTYGVTPTEYVSRRRIERAQDLLRATNLTVTEVCHAVGFSSLGSFSSRFRAVVGESPSEFQARYAATGAPHIPGCLMFMWGLVEGSATQEKRGPSGPS
;
A
#
# COMPACT_ATOMS: atom_id res chain seq x y z
N MET A 1 -3.43 31.11 32.42
CA MET A 1 -2.26 30.31 32.00
C MET A 1 -2.72 29.35 30.90
N THR A 2 -2.67 29.79 29.64
CA THR A 2 -3.02 28.94 28.49
C THR A 2 -1.73 28.29 27.98
N THR A 3 -1.61 26.98 28.20
CA THR A 3 -0.53 26.17 27.65
C THR A 3 -0.61 26.23 26.13
N THR A 4 0.35 26.93 25.51
CA THR A 4 0.57 26.93 24.07
C THR A 4 0.83 25.49 23.62
N GLU A 5 -0.19 24.86 23.04
CA GLU A 5 0.00 23.64 22.27
C GLU A 5 1.03 23.93 21.18
N ARG A 6 2.21 23.33 21.33
CA ARG A 6 3.32 23.49 20.38
C ARG A 6 2.94 22.78 19.09
N ARG A 7 2.15 23.45 18.26
CA ARG A 7 1.97 23.13 16.84
C ARG A 7 3.37 22.97 16.27
N ALA A 8 3.63 21.85 15.58
CA ALA A 8 4.85 21.75 14.79
C ALA A 8 4.90 23.01 13.92
N PRO A 9 6.04 23.73 13.87
CA PRO A 9 6.10 24.98 13.13
C PRO A 9 5.63 24.71 11.69
N ASP A 10 4.88 25.65 11.11
CA ASP A 10 4.04 25.37 9.92
C ASP A 10 4.84 24.80 8.73
N ASP A 11 6.15 25.08 8.68
CA ASP A 11 7.14 24.49 7.78
C ASP A 11 7.25 22.96 7.93
N VAL A 12 7.31 22.45 9.17
CA VAL A 12 7.40 21.02 9.47
C VAL A 12 6.14 20.28 9.02
N LEU A 13 4.96 20.88 9.15
CA LEU A 13 3.72 20.25 8.66
C LEU A 13 3.69 20.14 7.13
N VAL A 14 4.19 21.15 6.42
CA VAL A 14 4.32 21.08 4.95
C VAL A 14 5.27 19.96 4.54
N HIS A 15 6.39 19.79 5.24
CA HIS A 15 7.34 18.72 4.99
C HIS A 15 6.77 17.32 5.26
N LEU A 16 6.04 17.14 6.38
CA LEU A 16 5.37 15.88 6.70
C LEU A 16 4.25 15.53 5.71
N ARG A 17 3.57 16.54 5.15
CA ARG A 17 2.58 16.32 4.08
C ARG A 17 3.24 15.84 2.80
N ARG A 18 4.37 16.44 2.40
CA ARG A 18 5.14 16.00 1.22
C ARG A 18 5.57 14.54 1.34
N ALA A 19 6.13 14.16 2.48
CA ALA A 19 6.52 12.76 2.71
C ALA A 19 5.31 11.81 2.69
N ARG A 20 4.18 12.20 3.28
CA ARG A 20 2.94 11.40 3.20
C ARG A 20 2.46 11.26 1.75
N ASP A 21 2.43 12.36 1.00
CA ASP A 21 1.98 12.36 -0.39
C ASP A 21 2.93 11.53 -1.27
N HIS A 22 4.24 11.54 -0.97
CA HIS A 22 5.21 10.65 -1.61
C HIS A 22 4.92 9.18 -1.28
N ALA A 23 4.68 8.84 -0.02
CA ALA A 23 4.30 7.49 0.40
C ALA A 23 2.97 7.04 -0.24
N ASP A 24 2.02 7.95 -0.42
CA ASP A 24 0.74 7.68 -1.09
C ASP A 24 0.87 7.43 -2.58
N ARG A 25 1.84 8.05 -3.27
CA ARG A 25 2.07 7.82 -4.70
C ARG A 25 2.80 6.50 -4.95
N HIS A 26 3.75 6.16 -4.09
CA HIS A 26 4.62 4.99 -4.25
C HIS A 26 4.22 3.86 -3.28
N TYR A 27 2.95 3.76 -2.91
CA TYR A 27 2.50 2.82 -1.87
C TYR A 27 2.80 1.35 -2.22
N ALA A 28 2.85 1.00 -3.52
CA ALA A 28 3.09 -0.36 -3.99
C ALA A 28 4.59 -0.75 -3.95
N GLU A 29 5.49 0.23 -3.84
CA GLU A 29 6.93 0.00 -3.82
C GLU A 29 7.44 -0.42 -2.44
N PRO A 30 8.61 -1.08 -2.33
CA PRO A 30 9.26 -1.32 -1.05
C PRO A 30 9.42 -0.01 -0.25
N LEU A 31 8.96 0.00 0.99
CA LEU A 31 8.97 1.20 1.82
C LEU A 31 10.39 1.57 2.27
N ASP A 32 10.90 2.70 1.80
CA ASP A 32 12.15 3.30 2.27
C ASP A 32 11.87 4.47 3.24
N LEU A 33 12.11 4.22 4.52
CA LEU A 33 11.92 5.22 5.57
C LEU A 33 12.97 6.34 5.54
N ASP A 34 14.16 6.08 4.99
CA ASP A 34 15.21 7.09 4.86
C ASP A 34 14.88 8.04 3.72
N ALA A 35 14.37 7.53 2.60
CA ALA A 35 13.86 8.35 1.49
C ALA A 35 12.69 9.25 1.93
N LEU A 36 11.73 8.72 2.70
CA LEU A 36 10.62 9.52 3.23
C LEU A 36 11.08 10.60 4.21
N ALA A 37 12.08 10.30 5.05
CA ALA A 37 12.66 11.29 5.95
C ALA A 37 13.39 12.39 5.18
N ALA A 38 14.12 12.04 4.12
CA ALA A 38 14.79 12.98 3.23
C ALA A 38 13.80 13.90 2.50
N GLU A 39 12.66 13.36 2.03
CA GLU A 39 11.57 14.16 1.43
C GLU A 39 10.99 15.17 2.44
N ALA A 40 10.87 14.77 3.71
CA ALA A 40 10.50 15.66 4.81
C ALA A 40 11.64 16.59 5.27
N ARG A 41 12.86 16.49 4.74
CA ARG A 41 14.05 17.22 5.20
C ARG A 41 14.31 17.06 6.70
N LEU A 42 14.04 15.87 7.23
CA LEU A 42 14.22 15.52 8.63
C LEU A 42 15.18 14.35 8.76
N SER A 43 15.86 14.25 9.89
CA SER A 43 16.52 12.98 10.24
C SER A 43 15.46 11.89 10.46
N LYS A 44 15.80 10.64 10.16
CA LYS A 44 14.89 9.48 10.28
C LYS A 44 14.17 9.42 11.62
N TYR A 45 14.91 9.57 12.73
CA TYR A 45 14.34 9.53 14.07
C TYR A 45 13.30 10.64 14.30
N HIS A 46 13.62 11.87 13.88
CA HIS A 46 12.70 13.00 14.03
C HIS A 46 11.46 12.85 13.15
N PHE A 47 11.64 12.38 11.91
CA PHE A 47 10.55 12.06 11.00
C PHE A 47 9.59 11.03 11.60
N LEU A 48 10.08 9.88 12.06
CA LEU A 48 9.23 8.82 12.62
C LEU A 48 8.41 9.31 13.81
N ARG A 49 9.04 10.09 14.70
CA ARG A 49 8.37 10.67 15.87
C ARG A 49 7.29 11.66 15.46
N LEU A 50 7.63 12.64 14.62
CA LEU A 50 6.71 13.68 14.21
C LEU A 50 5.57 13.13 13.34
N PHE A 51 5.86 12.22 12.41
CA PHE A 51 4.85 11.56 11.60
C PHE A 51 3.81 10.86 12.48
N ARG A 52 4.26 10.09 13.48
CA ARG A 52 3.34 9.42 14.43
C ARG A 52 2.55 10.41 15.26
N THR A 53 3.18 11.48 15.76
CA THR A 53 2.47 12.52 16.52
C THR A 53 1.42 13.25 15.67
N THR A 54 1.71 13.48 14.38
CA THR A 54 0.83 14.22 13.47
C THR A 54 -0.30 13.36 12.89
N TYR A 55 -0.02 12.10 12.51
CA TYR A 55 -0.98 11.22 11.82
C TYR A 55 -1.53 10.08 12.69
N GLY A 56 -1.06 9.95 13.94
CA GLY A 56 -1.51 8.93 14.89
C GLY A 56 -0.98 7.52 14.64
N VAL A 57 -0.29 7.29 13.51
CA VAL A 57 0.23 5.98 13.09
C VAL A 57 1.66 6.11 12.59
N THR A 58 2.41 5.00 12.58
CA THR A 58 3.74 4.96 11.96
C THR A 58 3.64 5.01 10.43
N PRO A 59 4.69 5.46 9.71
CA PRO A 59 4.70 5.45 8.24
C PRO A 59 4.45 4.05 7.64
N THR A 60 5.00 3.01 8.26
CA THR A 60 4.79 1.62 7.84
C THR A 60 3.33 1.19 7.97
N GLU A 61 2.67 1.54 9.09
CA GLU A 61 1.25 1.27 9.27
C GLU A 61 0.38 2.07 8.31
N TYR A 62 0.76 3.33 8.04
CA TYR A 62 0.08 4.18 7.07
C TYR A 62 0.09 3.54 5.69
N VAL A 63 1.28 3.24 5.14
CA VAL A 63 1.43 2.58 3.83
C VAL A 63 0.68 1.26 3.81
N SER A 64 0.81 0.44 4.86
CA SER A 64 0.08 -0.82 4.96
C SER A 64 -1.44 -0.63 4.86
N ARG A 65 -2.02 0.38 5.52
CA ARG A 65 -3.46 0.69 5.40
C ARG A 65 -3.83 1.15 3.99
N ARG A 66 -3.02 2.03 3.39
CA ARG A 66 -3.23 2.49 2.01
C ARG A 66 -3.21 1.33 1.01
N ARG A 67 -2.30 0.36 1.18
CA ARG A 67 -2.28 -0.87 0.37
C ARG A 67 -3.57 -1.69 0.51
N ILE A 68 -4.12 -1.81 1.72
CA ILE A 68 -5.38 -2.54 1.94
C ILE A 68 -6.57 -1.78 1.36
N GLU A 69 -6.62 -0.46 1.47
CA GLU A 69 -7.64 0.36 0.80
C GLU A 69 -7.63 0.13 -0.71
N ARG A 70 -6.44 0.17 -1.34
CA ARG A 70 -6.29 -0.10 -2.77
C ARG A 70 -6.63 -1.53 -3.15
N ALA A 71 -6.31 -2.49 -2.29
CA ALA A 71 -6.68 -3.89 -2.50
C ALA A 71 -8.20 -4.08 -2.52
N GLN A 72 -8.93 -3.40 -1.62
CA GLN A 72 -10.40 -3.43 -1.64
C GLN A 72 -10.94 -2.88 -2.97
N ASP A 73 -10.40 -1.77 -3.47
CA ASP A 73 -10.83 -1.18 -4.74
C ASP A 73 -10.62 -2.16 -5.90
N LEU A 74 -9.45 -2.79 -5.97
CA LEU A 74 -9.13 -3.79 -6.99
C LEU A 74 -10.03 -5.03 -6.91
N LEU A 75 -10.28 -5.56 -5.70
CA LEU A 75 -11.12 -6.74 -5.51
C LEU A 75 -12.60 -6.47 -5.85
N ARG A 76 -13.07 -5.23 -5.72
CA ARG A 76 -14.43 -4.82 -6.10
C ARG A 76 -14.57 -4.57 -7.59
N ALA A 77 -13.57 -3.93 -8.20
CA ALA A 77 -13.70 -3.33 -9.54
C ALA A 77 -13.10 -4.19 -10.66
N THR A 78 -12.32 -5.23 -10.34
CA THR A 78 -11.55 -5.99 -11.34
C THR A 78 -11.79 -7.49 -11.23
N ASN A 79 -11.36 -8.24 -12.25
CA ASN A 79 -11.32 -9.71 -12.23
C ASN A 79 -9.94 -10.27 -11.81
N LEU A 80 -9.12 -9.48 -11.12
CA LEU A 80 -7.83 -9.96 -10.61
C LEU A 80 -8.03 -11.00 -9.51
N THR A 81 -7.22 -12.04 -9.52
CA THR A 81 -7.14 -12.99 -8.41
C THR A 81 -6.60 -12.31 -7.16
N VAL A 82 -6.93 -12.87 -5.99
CA VAL A 82 -6.40 -12.39 -4.69
C VAL A 82 -4.86 -12.32 -4.69
N THR A 83 -4.20 -13.28 -5.34
CA THR A 83 -2.73 -13.31 -5.46
C THR A 83 -2.21 -12.17 -6.32
N GLU A 84 -2.85 -11.88 -7.46
CA GLU A 84 -2.47 -10.74 -8.31
C GLU A 84 -2.68 -9.42 -7.56
N VAL A 85 -3.79 -9.26 -6.84
CA VAL A 85 -4.03 -8.06 -6.02
C VAL A 85 -2.97 -7.91 -4.93
N CYS A 86 -2.60 -8.99 -4.24
CA CYS A 86 -1.56 -8.99 -3.22
C CYS A 86 -0.25 -8.38 -3.73
N HIS A 87 0.20 -8.79 -4.92
CA HIS A 87 1.43 -8.28 -5.52
C HIS A 87 1.24 -6.87 -6.09
N ALA A 88 0.11 -6.59 -6.74
CA ALA A 88 -0.21 -5.26 -7.29
C ALA A 88 -0.23 -4.15 -6.22
N VAL A 89 -0.61 -4.48 -4.98
CA VAL A 89 -0.59 -3.52 -3.87
C VAL A 89 0.72 -3.57 -3.06
N GLY A 90 1.75 -4.26 -3.53
CA GLY A 90 3.10 -4.22 -2.95
C GLY A 90 3.34 -5.14 -1.75
N PHE A 91 2.47 -6.12 -1.49
CA PHE A 91 2.78 -7.17 -0.50
C PHE A 91 3.68 -8.24 -1.12
N SER A 92 4.70 -8.66 -0.37
CA SER A 92 5.65 -9.69 -0.79
C SER A 92 5.12 -11.12 -0.59
N SER A 93 4.08 -11.30 0.22
CA SER A 93 3.48 -12.62 0.48
C SER A 93 1.98 -12.56 0.73
N LEU A 94 1.29 -13.59 0.25
CA LEU A 94 -0.15 -13.76 0.40
C LEU A 94 -0.58 -13.92 1.86
N GLY A 95 0.25 -14.55 2.70
CA GLY A 95 -0.04 -14.76 4.12
C GLY A 95 -0.06 -13.46 4.92
N SER A 96 0.96 -12.60 4.71
CA SER A 96 1.01 -11.27 5.33
C SER A 96 -0.13 -10.38 4.84
N PHE A 97 -0.41 -10.42 3.53
CA PHE A 97 -1.53 -9.69 2.94
C PHE A 97 -2.87 -10.13 3.54
N SER A 98 -3.18 -11.42 3.52
CA SER A 98 -4.47 -11.95 4.00
C SER A 98 -4.71 -11.64 5.47
N SER A 99 -3.68 -11.81 6.30
CA SER A 99 -3.76 -11.50 7.73
C SER A 99 -4.02 -10.02 7.97
N ARG A 100 -3.31 -9.14 7.24
CA ARG A 100 -3.47 -7.69 7.37
C ARG A 100 -4.80 -7.21 6.82
N PHE A 101 -5.24 -7.75 5.69
CA PHE A 101 -6.53 -7.45 5.09
C PHE A 101 -7.65 -7.78 6.07
N ARG A 102 -7.66 -9.00 6.62
CA ARG A 102 -8.66 -9.42 7.60
C ARG A 102 -8.64 -8.56 8.86
N ALA A 103 -7.47 -8.18 9.36
CA ALA A 103 -7.35 -7.32 10.54
C ALA A 103 -7.95 -5.91 10.31
N VAL A 104 -7.93 -5.40 9.08
CA VAL A 104 -8.44 -4.07 8.73
C VAL A 104 -9.90 -4.11 8.28
N VAL A 105 -10.30 -5.13 7.51
CA VAL A 105 -11.61 -5.22 6.83
C VAL A 105 -12.60 -6.11 7.60
N GLY A 106 -12.11 -7.04 8.41
CA GLY A 106 -12.92 -7.97 9.21
C GLY A 106 -13.16 -9.35 8.57
N GLU A 107 -13.00 -9.47 7.25
CA GLU A 107 -13.17 -10.71 6.48
C GLU A 107 -11.94 -10.99 5.60
N SER A 108 -11.81 -12.21 5.06
CA SER A 108 -10.69 -12.54 4.18
C SER A 108 -10.83 -11.88 2.79
N PRO A 109 -9.72 -11.68 2.06
CA PRO A 109 -9.77 -11.13 0.70
C PRO A 109 -10.67 -11.92 -0.26
N SER A 110 -10.70 -13.25 -0.15
CA SER A 110 -11.50 -14.13 -1.01
C SER A 110 -13.00 -14.02 -0.71
N GLU A 111 -13.38 -13.99 0.57
CA GLU A 111 -14.77 -13.76 0.99
C GLU A 111 -15.26 -12.39 0.52
N PHE A 112 -14.41 -11.36 0.70
CA PHE A 112 -14.66 -10.01 0.23
C PHE A 112 -14.90 -9.99 -1.29
N GLN A 113 -14.01 -10.61 -2.08
CA GLN A 113 -14.14 -10.66 -3.54
C GLN A 113 -15.44 -11.36 -3.98
N ALA A 114 -15.75 -12.53 -3.41
CA ALA A 114 -16.96 -13.29 -3.75
C ALA A 114 -18.23 -12.48 -3.48
N ARG A 115 -18.25 -11.70 -2.40
CA ARG A 115 -19.37 -10.83 -2.03
C ARG A 115 -19.65 -9.76 -3.08
N TYR A 116 -18.63 -9.13 -3.66
CA TYR A 116 -18.81 -8.11 -4.71
C TYR A 116 -19.03 -8.71 -6.10
N ALA A 117 -18.44 -9.87 -6.41
CA ALA A 117 -18.72 -10.58 -7.66
C ALA A 117 -20.22 -10.96 -7.78
N ALA A 118 -20.87 -11.29 -6.66
CA ALA A 118 -22.30 -11.57 -6.62
C ALA A 118 -23.19 -10.34 -6.88
N THR A 119 -22.67 -9.12 -6.76
CA THR A 119 -23.46 -7.87 -6.82
C THR A 119 -23.49 -7.26 -8.23
N GLY A 120 -22.82 -7.86 -9.23
CA GLY A 120 -23.04 -7.56 -10.64
C GLY A 120 -22.46 -6.25 -11.19
N ALA A 121 -21.52 -5.60 -10.48
CA ALA A 121 -20.81 -4.47 -11.05
C ALA A 121 -19.90 -4.94 -12.22
N PRO A 122 -19.84 -4.22 -13.35
CA PRO A 122 -18.99 -4.61 -14.46
C PRO A 122 -17.52 -4.56 -14.02
N HIS A 123 -16.92 -5.73 -13.88
CA HIS A 123 -15.50 -5.86 -13.57
C HIS A 123 -14.70 -5.37 -14.77
N ILE A 124 -13.84 -4.38 -14.56
CA ILE A 124 -12.83 -3.98 -15.53
C ILE A 124 -11.88 -5.19 -15.69
N PRO A 125 -11.78 -5.79 -16.90
CA PRO A 125 -10.86 -6.89 -17.14
C PRO A 125 -9.44 -6.53 -16.70
N GLY A 126 -8.75 -7.44 -16.01
CA GLY A 126 -7.38 -7.20 -15.52
C GLY A 126 -6.41 -6.81 -16.63
N CYS A 127 -6.62 -7.30 -17.85
CA CYS A 127 -5.86 -6.90 -19.03
C CYS A 127 -5.97 -5.40 -19.33
N LEU A 128 -7.12 -4.75 -19.09
CA LEU A 128 -7.27 -3.30 -19.30
C LEU A 128 -6.46 -2.50 -18.27
N MET A 129 -6.31 -2.98 -17.03
CA MET A 129 -5.45 -2.31 -16.05
C MET A 129 -3.97 -2.42 -16.38
N PHE A 130 -3.51 -3.61 -16.78
CA PHE A 130 -2.11 -3.82 -17.16
C PHE A 130 -1.76 -3.09 -18.46
N MET A 131 -2.67 -3.03 -19.42
CA MET A 131 -2.46 -2.39 -20.72
C MET A 131 -2.52 -0.86 -20.63
N TRP A 132 -3.17 -0.29 -19.61
CA TRP A 132 -3.21 1.16 -19.35
C TRP A 132 -2.25 1.63 -18.25
N GLY A 133 -1.40 0.75 -17.71
CA GLY A 133 -0.39 1.11 -16.69
C GLY A 133 -0.98 1.56 -15.35
N LEU A 134 -2.23 1.20 -15.04
CA LEU A 134 -2.88 1.53 -13.76
C LEU A 134 -2.47 0.60 -12.62
N VAL A 135 -1.85 -0.53 -12.97
CA VAL A 135 -1.14 -1.45 -12.07
C VAL A 135 0.18 -1.80 -12.76
N GLU A 136 1.31 -1.46 -12.15
CA GLU A 136 2.60 -1.98 -12.60
C GLU A 136 2.67 -3.46 -12.21
N GLY A 137 2.56 -4.33 -13.22
CA GLY A 137 2.70 -5.75 -13.03
C GLY A 137 4.12 -6.08 -12.58
N SER A 138 4.27 -6.70 -11.42
CA SER A 138 5.48 -7.46 -11.10
C SER A 138 5.55 -8.62 -12.09
N ALA A 139 6.29 -8.43 -13.18
CA ALA A 139 6.57 -9.46 -14.16
C ALA A 139 7.06 -10.72 -13.42
N THR A 140 6.36 -11.82 -13.71
CA THR A 140 6.63 -13.18 -13.27
C THR A 140 8.14 -13.46 -13.30
N GLN A 141 8.73 -13.77 -12.12
CA GLN A 141 10.02 -14.44 -12.09
C GLN A 141 9.83 -15.84 -12.67
N GLU A 142 10.25 -16.00 -13.91
CA GLU A 142 10.28 -17.25 -14.64
C GLU A 142 11.28 -18.22 -13.98
N LYS A 143 10.76 -19.36 -13.53
CA LYS A 143 11.51 -20.50 -13.02
C LYS A 143 12.40 -21.05 -14.16
N ARG A 144 13.69 -20.70 -14.18
CA ARG A 144 14.69 -21.51 -14.89
C ARG A 144 14.93 -22.79 -14.09
N GLY A 145 14.20 -23.85 -14.44
CA GLY A 145 14.64 -25.21 -14.12
C GLY A 145 15.89 -25.54 -14.94
N PRO A 146 16.92 -26.20 -14.38
CA PRO A 146 17.93 -26.82 -15.21
C PRO A 146 17.31 -28.08 -15.83
N SER A 147 16.93 -27.98 -17.11
CA SER A 147 16.88 -29.13 -17.99
C SER A 147 18.29 -29.71 -18.09
N GLY A 148 18.46 -30.98 -17.69
CA GLY A 148 19.62 -31.77 -18.09
C GLY A 148 19.75 -31.84 -19.62
N PRO A 149 20.86 -32.37 -20.12
CA PRO A 149 20.79 -33.78 -20.46
C PRO A 149 22.07 -34.59 -20.23
N SER A 150 21.82 -35.91 -20.18
CA SER A 150 22.71 -37.07 -20.38
C SER A 150 23.60 -37.52 -19.22
#